data_AF-L0B0V7-F1
#
_entry.id   AF-L0B0V7-F1
#
_cell.length_a   1.000
_cell.length_b   1.000
_cell.length_c   1.000
_cell.angle_alpha   90.00
_cell.angle_beta   90.00
_cell.angle_gamma   90.00
#
_symmetry.space_group_name_H-M   'P 1'
#
loop_
_entity.id
_entity.type
_entity.pdbx_description
1 polymer ?
#
loop_
_entity_poly.entity_id
_entity_poly.type
_entity_poly.pdbx_seq_one_letter_code
_entity_poly.pdbx_strand_id
1 'polypeptide(L)'
;MSAIIRQIILFLIISRLGCCGDSSDKSSRMLVKLDISNIGNLVYISHKAEPPISRTIYYLKKDDTFISIADSGVIIWEAYGGEVAVDVVVYSKDSIPLLITLLIQDCAQFKYVHFEKAETWKQISKETYIEKLVELRTS
;
A
#
# COMPACT_ATOMS: atom_id res chain seq x y z
N MET A 1 -2.58 -0.01 50.07
CA MET A 1 -2.41 -0.80 48.84
C MET A 1 -3.01 0.00 47.68
N SER A 2 -2.17 0.44 46.73
CA SER A 2 -2.43 0.97 45.36
C SER A 2 -3.51 2.07 45.19
N ALA A 3 -3.20 3.37 44.93
CA ALA A 3 -2.69 3.97 43.68
C ALA A 3 -3.55 3.54 42.45
N ILE A 4 -4.29 4.36 41.67
CA ILE A 4 -4.06 5.72 41.14
C ILE A 4 -5.36 6.23 40.42
N ILE A 5 -5.78 7.49 40.69
CA ILE A 5 -6.30 8.58 39.79
C ILE A 5 -7.49 8.24 38.84
N ARG A 6 -8.77 8.68 38.97
CA ARG A 6 -9.48 9.99 39.12
C ARG A 6 -9.32 11.04 37.97
N GLN A 7 -10.46 11.39 37.34
CA GLN A 7 -10.79 12.63 36.56
C GLN A 7 -10.28 12.73 35.11
N ILE A 8 -11.12 12.84 34.05
CA ILE A 8 -12.05 13.92 33.62
C ILE A 8 -11.31 15.16 33.02
N ILE A 9 -11.35 15.24 31.67
CA ILE A 9 -11.39 16.42 30.77
C ILE A 9 -10.10 17.24 30.53
N LEU A 10 -9.95 17.69 29.26
CA LEU A 10 -8.92 18.52 28.59
C LEU A 10 -7.70 17.72 28.09
N PHE A 11 -7.39 17.62 26.80
CA PHE A 11 -7.11 18.74 25.88
C PHE A 11 -7.65 18.51 24.46
N LEU A 12 -8.52 19.42 24.04
CA LEU A 12 -8.51 19.95 22.67
C LEU A 12 -7.20 20.76 22.49
N ILE A 13 -6.61 20.66 21.30
CA ILE A 13 -5.69 21.62 20.66
C ILE A 13 -4.29 21.76 21.29
N ILE A 14 -3.29 21.12 20.69
CA ILE A 14 -2.12 21.84 20.13
C ILE A 14 -1.81 21.23 18.76
N SER A 15 -2.25 21.93 17.71
CA SER A 15 -1.63 21.93 16.39
C SER A 15 -0.15 22.34 16.52
N ARG A 16 0.79 21.46 16.17
CA ARG A 16 2.15 21.77 15.69
C ARG A 16 2.73 20.52 15.05
N LEU A 17 3.43 20.51 13.93
CA LEU A 17 3.67 21.44 12.82
C LEU A 17 4.58 20.60 11.91
N GLY A 18 4.12 20.31 10.70
CA GLY A 18 4.85 19.55 9.68
C GLY A 18 4.15 19.69 8.34
N CYS A 19 4.05 20.94 7.90
CA CYS A 19 3.37 21.50 6.74
C CYS A 19 3.00 20.56 5.58
N CYS A 20 1.75 20.65 5.13
CA CYS A 20 1.47 20.84 3.71
C CYS A 20 0.44 21.95 3.60
N GLY A 21 0.82 23.03 2.91
CA GLY A 21 -0.06 24.14 2.62
C GLY A 21 -1.28 23.65 1.86
N ASP A 22 -2.43 24.15 2.27
CA ASP A 22 -3.69 23.97 1.57
C ASP A 22 -3.61 24.76 0.26
N SER A 23 -3.19 24.09 -0.82
CA SER A 23 -3.35 24.61 -2.18
C SER A 23 -4.62 24.00 -2.76
N SER A 24 -5.69 24.80 -2.72
CA SER A 24 -6.94 24.52 -3.39
C SER A 24 -6.73 24.44 -4.91
N ASP A 25 -6.51 23.23 -5.42
CA ASP A 25 -6.91 22.87 -6.76
C ASP A 25 -7.87 21.68 -6.64
N LYS A 26 -9.16 21.94 -6.87
CA LYS A 26 -10.24 20.95 -6.73
C LYS A 26 -10.28 20.06 -7.97
N SER A 27 -9.20 19.36 -8.24
CA SER A 27 -9.27 18.09 -8.96
C SER A 27 -9.71 17.06 -7.92
N SER A 28 -10.94 16.55 -8.04
CA SER A 28 -11.49 15.56 -7.11
C SER A 28 -10.67 14.27 -7.19
N ARG A 29 -9.60 14.15 -6.38
CA ARG A 29 -8.81 12.92 -6.27
C ARG A 29 -9.75 11.76 -5.88
N MET A 30 -9.82 10.72 -6.71
CA MET A 30 -10.61 9.54 -6.36
C MET A 30 -9.80 8.63 -5.46
N LEU A 31 -10.40 8.23 -4.34
CA LEU A 31 -9.85 7.21 -3.46
C LEU A 31 -10.26 5.84 -3.97
N VAL A 32 -9.30 4.99 -4.27
CA VAL A 32 -9.52 3.68 -4.89
C VAL A 32 -9.16 2.56 -3.92
N LYS A 33 -10.02 1.55 -3.85
CA LYS A 33 -9.73 0.26 -3.21
C LYS A 33 -9.40 -0.74 -4.32
N LEU A 34 -8.20 -1.29 -4.30
CA LEU A 34 -7.77 -2.31 -5.25
C LEU A 34 -7.93 -3.69 -4.63
N ASP A 35 -8.66 -4.57 -5.29
CA ASP A 35 -8.56 -6.01 -5.06
C ASP A 35 -7.74 -6.61 -6.21
N ILE A 36 -6.58 -7.17 -5.89
CA ILE A 36 -5.66 -7.73 -6.91
C ILE A 36 -6.23 -8.98 -7.58
N SER A 37 -7.24 -9.63 -7.01
CA SER A 37 -7.95 -10.76 -7.65
C SER A 37 -9.20 -10.33 -8.42
N ASN A 38 -9.64 -9.06 -8.27
CA ASN A 38 -10.78 -8.49 -8.98
C ASN A 38 -10.53 -7.02 -9.33
N ILE A 39 -9.81 -6.79 -10.42
CA ILE A 39 -9.16 -5.50 -10.73
C ILE A 39 -10.15 -4.41 -11.23
N GLY A 40 -11.42 -4.73 -11.49
CA GLY A 40 -12.42 -3.76 -11.97
C GLY A 40 -11.98 -3.03 -13.27
N ASN A 41 -12.53 -1.83 -13.52
CA ASN A 41 -12.38 -1.08 -14.78
C ASN A 41 -11.40 0.11 -14.75
N LEU A 42 -10.67 0.37 -13.65
CA LEU A 42 -10.06 1.69 -13.40
C LEU A 42 -8.55 1.71 -13.17
N VAL A 43 -7.83 0.66 -13.56
CA VAL A 43 -6.38 0.59 -13.30
C VAL A 43 -5.63 0.37 -14.62
N TYR A 44 -4.63 1.21 -14.90
CA TYR A 44 -3.68 0.91 -15.98
C TYR A 44 -2.75 -0.19 -15.48
N ILE A 45 -2.76 -1.31 -16.20
CA ILE A 45 -1.98 -2.50 -15.86
C ILE A 45 -0.82 -2.61 -16.84
N SER A 46 0.40 -2.44 -16.34
CA SER A 46 1.60 -2.81 -17.11
C SER A 46 2.00 -4.23 -16.71
N HIS A 47 1.87 -5.17 -17.63
CA HIS A 47 2.48 -6.49 -17.50
C HIS A 47 3.88 -6.47 -18.11
N LYS A 48 4.87 -7.00 -17.38
CA LYS A 48 6.17 -7.33 -17.96
C LYS A 48 6.56 -8.71 -17.50
N ALA A 49 6.53 -9.69 -18.41
CA ALA A 49 7.00 -11.04 -18.12
C ALA A 49 7.10 -12.01 -19.30
N GLU A 50 8.09 -12.89 -19.13
CA GLU A 50 8.26 -14.20 -19.75
C GLU A 50 7.74 -15.25 -18.75
N PRO A 51 6.91 -16.23 -19.15
CA PRO A 51 6.51 -17.32 -18.27
C PRO A 51 7.73 -18.07 -17.70
N PRO A 52 7.71 -18.52 -16.43
CA PRO A 52 6.56 -18.65 -15.54
C PRO A 52 6.32 -17.48 -14.56
N ILE A 53 7.11 -16.40 -14.61
CA ILE A 53 7.09 -15.32 -13.60
C ILE A 53 6.50 -14.05 -14.19
N SER A 54 5.41 -13.54 -13.62
CA SER A 54 4.80 -12.28 -14.04
C SER A 54 5.03 -11.11 -13.09
N ARG A 55 5.45 -9.95 -13.63
CA ARG A 55 5.38 -8.67 -12.92
C ARG A 55 4.20 -7.86 -13.44
N THR A 56 3.30 -7.50 -12.54
CA THR A 56 2.15 -6.64 -12.80
C THR A 56 2.33 -5.34 -12.02
N ILE A 57 2.13 -4.22 -12.68
CA ILE A 57 2.15 -2.91 -12.03
C ILE A 57 0.80 -2.24 -12.23
N TYR A 58 0.23 -1.78 -11.13
CA TYR A 58 -1.06 -1.11 -11.09
C TYR A 58 -0.84 0.39 -10.87
N TYR A 59 -1.23 1.17 -11.86
CA TYR A 59 -1.25 2.63 -11.78
C TYR A 59 -2.68 3.13 -11.87
N LEU A 60 -3.00 4.14 -11.07
CA LEU A 60 -4.24 4.87 -11.23
C LEU A 60 -4.08 5.96 -12.29
N LYS A 61 -5.22 6.48 -12.76
CA LYS A 61 -5.24 7.69 -13.58
C LYS A 61 -4.62 8.84 -12.78
N LYS A 62 -4.11 9.84 -13.51
CA LYS A 62 -3.47 11.02 -12.91
C LYS A 62 -4.37 11.60 -11.81
N ASP A 63 -3.78 11.86 -10.65
CA ASP A 63 -4.39 12.43 -9.42
C ASP A 63 -5.21 11.46 -8.53
N ASP A 64 -5.45 10.21 -8.96
CA ASP A 64 -6.11 9.20 -8.13
C ASP A 64 -5.10 8.46 -7.22
N THR A 65 -5.57 7.96 -6.08
CA THR A 65 -4.71 7.30 -5.09
C THR A 65 -5.35 6.04 -4.51
N PHE A 66 -4.51 5.04 -4.18
CA PHE A 66 -4.99 3.83 -3.51
C PHE A 66 -5.02 4.06 -2.00
N ILE A 67 -6.17 3.77 -1.38
CA ILE A 67 -6.34 3.82 0.09
C ILE A 67 -6.43 2.42 0.72
N SER A 68 -6.60 1.38 -0.09
CA SER A 68 -6.63 0.00 0.38
C SER A 68 -6.25 -0.95 -0.74
N ILE A 69 -5.45 -1.96 -0.39
CA ILE A 69 -5.06 -3.07 -1.24
C ILE A 69 -5.55 -4.35 -0.57
N ALA A 70 -6.26 -5.16 -1.32
CA ALA A 70 -6.80 -6.44 -0.89
C ALA A 70 -6.47 -7.54 -1.90
N ASP A 71 -6.58 -8.78 -1.45
CA ASP A 71 -6.58 -9.98 -2.28
C ASP A 71 -7.76 -10.85 -1.89
N SER A 72 -8.70 -11.02 -2.81
CA SER A 72 -9.86 -11.89 -2.63
C SER A 72 -10.68 -11.47 -1.41
N GLY A 73 -10.87 -10.16 -1.25
CA GLY A 73 -11.55 -9.54 -0.11
C GLY A 73 -10.75 -9.44 1.19
N VAL A 74 -9.55 -10.03 1.28
CA VAL A 74 -8.69 -9.94 2.47
C VAL A 74 -7.80 -8.70 2.34
N ILE A 75 -7.91 -7.76 3.29
CA ILE A 75 -7.10 -6.54 3.31
C ILE A 75 -5.63 -6.90 3.57
N ILE A 76 -4.76 -6.47 2.65
CA ILE A 76 -3.30 -6.59 2.74
C ILE A 76 -2.73 -5.32 3.37
N TRP A 77 -3.23 -4.17 2.91
CA TRP A 77 -2.82 -2.85 3.37
C TRP A 77 -4.01 -1.89 3.32
N GLU A 78 -4.09 -1.00 4.30
CA GLU A 78 -5.05 0.09 4.36
C GLU A 78 -4.34 1.35 4.84
N ALA A 79 -4.68 2.48 4.21
CA ALA A 79 -4.12 3.77 4.54
C ALA A 79 -4.45 4.17 5.98
N TYR A 80 -3.48 4.80 6.65
CA TYR A 80 -3.69 5.43 7.94
C TYR A 80 -3.33 6.92 7.87
N GLY A 81 -4.22 7.80 8.35
CA GLY A 81 -4.01 9.23 8.30
C GLY A 81 -4.03 9.79 6.87
N GLY A 82 -2.95 10.48 6.48
CA GLY A 82 -2.78 11.08 5.15
C GLY A 82 -2.06 10.18 4.14
N GLU A 83 -1.75 8.94 4.52
CA GLU A 83 -1.02 8.00 3.68
C GLU A 83 -1.85 7.56 2.46
N VAL A 84 -1.16 7.38 1.33
CA VAL A 84 -1.74 6.80 0.13
C VAL A 84 -0.72 5.91 -0.57
N ALA A 85 -1.16 4.83 -1.20
CA ALA A 85 -0.32 4.08 -2.11
C ALA A 85 -0.42 4.69 -3.52
N VAL A 86 0.74 4.98 -4.13
CA VAL A 86 0.84 5.62 -5.46
C VAL A 86 1.40 4.67 -6.52
N ASP A 87 2.04 3.58 -6.10
CA ASP A 87 2.48 2.48 -6.97
C ASP A 87 2.25 1.15 -6.24
N VAL A 88 1.73 0.16 -6.97
CA VAL A 88 1.47 -1.19 -6.48
C VAL A 88 2.05 -2.18 -7.48
N VAL A 89 3.13 -2.85 -7.08
CA VAL A 89 3.81 -3.84 -7.90
C VAL A 89 3.57 -5.23 -7.31
N VAL A 90 3.10 -6.15 -8.14
CA VAL A 90 2.83 -7.54 -7.78
C VAL A 90 3.69 -8.47 -8.61
N TYR A 91 4.40 -9.37 -7.95
CA TYR A 91 5.08 -10.49 -8.58
C TYR A 91 4.29 -11.77 -8.36
N SER A 92 4.10 -12.51 -9.44
CA SER A 92 3.37 -13.77 -9.45
C SER A 92 4.18 -14.87 -10.11
N LYS A 93 3.96 -16.12 -9.70
CA LYS A 93 4.45 -17.33 -10.39
C LYS A 93 3.24 -18.15 -10.79
N ASP A 94 3.17 -18.58 -12.05
CA ASP A 94 2.04 -19.36 -12.56
C ASP A 94 0.68 -18.70 -12.28
N SER A 95 0.63 -17.37 -12.39
CA SER A 95 -0.53 -16.51 -12.07
C SER A 95 -0.94 -16.45 -10.59
N ILE A 96 -0.14 -17.03 -9.68
CA ILE A 96 -0.35 -16.93 -8.23
C ILE A 96 0.47 -15.74 -7.70
N PRO A 97 -0.16 -14.69 -7.12
CA PRO A 97 0.57 -13.59 -6.49
C PRO A 97 1.39 -14.08 -5.30
N LEU A 98 2.66 -13.69 -5.21
CA LEU A 98 3.58 -14.12 -4.16
C LEU A 98 4.22 -12.96 -3.41
N LEU A 99 4.53 -11.86 -4.09
CA LEU A 99 5.18 -10.69 -3.47
C LEU A 99 4.50 -9.42 -3.93
N ILE A 100 4.37 -8.47 -3.01
CA ILE A 100 3.87 -7.12 -3.28
C ILE A 100 4.86 -6.10 -2.76
N THR A 101 5.07 -5.03 -3.52
CA THR A 101 5.65 -3.80 -2.99
C THR A 101 4.76 -2.61 -3.30
N LEU A 102 4.55 -1.78 -2.29
CA LEU A 102 3.80 -0.54 -2.36
C LEU A 102 4.76 0.63 -2.22
N LEU A 103 4.60 1.66 -3.07
CA LEU A 103 5.15 2.98 -2.80
C LEU A 103 4.10 3.79 -2.06
N ILE A 104 4.32 4.03 -0.77
CA ILE A 104 3.44 4.83 0.08
C ILE A 104 3.96 6.26 0.10
N GLN A 105 3.08 7.21 -0.18
CA GLN A 105 3.30 8.62 0.04
C GLN A 105 2.62 9.04 1.35
N ASP A 106 3.37 9.68 2.23
CA ASP A 106 2.86 10.36 3.43
C ASP A 106 3.36 11.81 3.42
N CYS A 107 2.45 12.75 3.18
CA CYS A 107 2.78 14.16 2.98
C CYS A 107 3.85 14.34 1.88
N ALA A 108 5.07 14.73 2.26
CA ALA A 108 6.22 14.92 1.37
C ALA A 108 7.22 13.75 1.38
N GLN A 109 6.93 12.68 2.12
CA GLN A 109 7.80 11.52 2.25
C GLN A 109 7.28 10.34 1.45
N PHE A 110 8.21 9.54 0.95
CA PHE A 110 7.91 8.29 0.25
C PHE A 110 8.60 7.14 0.97
N LYS A 111 7.87 6.04 1.18
CA LYS A 111 8.42 4.81 1.75
C LYS A 111 7.93 3.60 0.97
N TYR A 112 8.75 2.57 0.92
CA TYR A 112 8.35 1.28 0.39
C TYR A 112 7.84 0.38 1.52
N VAL A 113 6.74 -0.31 1.25
CA VAL A 113 6.22 -1.39 2.10
C VAL A 113 6.17 -2.67 1.28
N HIS A 114 6.50 -3.80 1.89
CA HIS A 114 6.64 -5.08 1.22
C HIS A 114 5.82 -6.15 1.90
N PHE A 115 5.20 -7.03 1.11
CA PHE A 115 4.40 -8.14 1.61
C PHE A 115 4.76 -9.43 0.86
N GLU A 116 4.70 -10.56 1.55
CA GLU A 116 4.73 -11.89 0.94
C GLU A 116 3.45 -12.67 1.22
N LYS A 117 3.06 -13.50 0.25
CA LYS A 117 1.96 -14.45 0.37
C LYS A 117 2.52 -15.79 0.84
N ALA A 118 2.18 -16.18 2.06
CA ALA A 118 2.34 -17.53 2.58
C ALA A 118 0.94 -18.17 2.67
N GLU A 119 0.48 -18.58 3.86
CA GLU A 119 -0.93 -18.91 4.09
C GLU A 119 -1.82 -17.66 4.04
N THR A 120 -1.30 -16.55 4.55
CA THR A 120 -1.90 -15.21 4.48
C THR A 120 -0.83 -14.19 4.07
N TRP A 121 -1.26 -13.00 3.68
CA TRP A 121 -0.34 -11.90 3.41
C TRP A 121 0.27 -11.39 4.71
N LYS A 122 1.60 -11.26 4.72
CA LYS A 122 2.33 -10.66 5.85
C LYS A 122 3.32 -9.62 5.35
N GLN A 123 3.43 -8.54 6.12
CA GLN A 123 4.44 -7.52 5.87
C GLN A 123 5.83 -8.09 6.18
N ILE A 124 6.80 -7.82 5.31
CA ILE A 124 8.19 -8.25 5.44
C ILE A 124 9.15 -7.07 5.29
N SER A 125 10.41 -7.27 5.69
CA SER A 125 11.44 -6.26 5.50
C SER A 125 11.85 -6.14 4.03
N LYS A 126 12.53 -5.05 3.69
CA LYS A 126 13.12 -4.84 2.36
C LYS A 126 14.14 -5.93 2.03
N GLU A 127 14.93 -6.35 3.01
CA GLU A 127 15.96 -7.38 2.87
C GLU A 127 15.32 -8.72 2.50
N THR A 128 14.33 -9.18 3.28
CA THR A 128 13.58 -10.41 2.98
C THR A 128 12.87 -10.33 1.63
N TYR A 129 12.31 -9.17 1.28
CA TYR A 129 11.69 -8.97 -0.02
C TYR A 129 12.68 -9.12 -1.18
N ILE A 130 13.89 -8.58 -1.05
CA ILE A 130 14.95 -8.71 -2.06
C ILE A 130 15.38 -10.17 -2.20
N GLU A 131 15.60 -10.88 -1.09
CA GLU A 131 15.94 -12.31 -1.10
C GLU A 131 14.89 -13.14 -1.84
N LYS A 132 13.61 -12.97 -1.49
CA LYS A 132 12.48 -13.66 -2.12
C LYS A 132 12.34 -13.32 -3.62
N LEU A 133 12.60 -12.07 -4.00
CA LEU A 133 12.56 -11.66 -5.39
C LEU A 133 13.69 -12.28 -6.22
N VAL A 134 14.88 -12.46 -5.62
CA VAL A 134 15.99 -13.18 -6.25
C VAL A 134 15.64 -14.66 -6.41
N GLU A 135 15.17 -15.31 -5.34
CA GLU A 135 14.72 -16.71 -5.36
C GLU A 135 13.71 -16.95 -6.48
N LEU A 136 12.69 -16.08 -6.57
CA LEU A 136 11.64 -16.16 -7.58
C LEU A 136 12.20 -16.12 -8.99
N ARG A 137 13.20 -15.28 -9.27
CA ARG A 137 13.81 -15.12 -10.60
C ARG A 137 14.78 -16.23 -10.98
N THR A 138 15.28 -16.98 -10.01
CA THR A 138 16.24 -18.07 -10.21
C THR A 138 15.59 -19.47 -10.23
N SER A 139 14.32 -19.57 -9.83
CA SER A 139 13.55 -20.83 -9.81
C SER A 139 12.90 -21.14 -11.15
#